data_AF-A0A7X0AWR5-F1
#
_entry.id   AF-A0A7X0AWR5-F1
#
_cell.length_a   1.000
_cell.length_b   1.000
_cell.length_c   1.000
_cell.angle_alpha   90.00
_cell.angle_beta   90.00
_cell.angle_gamma   90.00
#
_symmetry.space_group_name_H-M   'P 1'
#
loop_
_entity.id
_entity.type
_entity.pdbx_description
1 polymer ?
#
loop_
_entity_poly.entity_id
_entity_poly.type
_entity_poly.pdbx_seq_one_letter_code
_entity_poly.pdbx_strand_id
1 'polypeptide(L)'
;MMVAGLMVGPAAVRAAEATGSAASAGSKGAPQTIQLFGASIKYYEAGRGPTLVLVHGLGSSAQGDWGKVMADLAKTHHVLALD
;
A
#
# COMPACT_ATOMS: atom_id res chain seq x y z
N MET A 1 50.88 17.99 -7.22
CA MET A 1 49.82 17.00 -7.56
C MET A 1 49.04 16.75 -6.28
N MET A 2 47.91 17.44 -6.07
CA MET A 2 47.08 17.34 -4.87
C MET A 2 46.02 16.25 -5.09
N VAL A 3 46.02 15.21 -4.26
CA VAL A 3 44.95 14.21 -4.23
C VAL A 3 43.93 14.66 -3.20
N ALA A 4 42.77 15.10 -3.66
CA ALA A 4 41.63 15.47 -2.81
C ALA A 4 40.92 14.20 -2.35
N GLY A 5 40.79 14.05 -1.02
CA GLY A 5 40.01 12.98 -0.40
C GLY A 5 38.51 13.25 -0.51
N LEU A 6 37.74 12.20 -0.84
CA LEU A 6 36.29 12.23 -0.78
C LEU A 6 35.82 11.48 0.46
N MET A 7 35.37 12.22 1.46
CA MET A 7 34.61 11.67 2.59
C MET A 7 33.17 11.41 2.13
N VAL A 8 32.72 10.16 2.17
CA VAL A 8 31.32 9.78 1.92
C VAL A 8 30.58 9.85 3.26
N GLY A 9 29.72 10.86 3.42
CA GLY A 9 28.79 10.96 4.55
C GLY A 9 27.60 10.00 4.43
N PRO A 10 26.87 9.70 5.51
CA PRO A 10 25.74 8.78 5.48
C PRO A 10 24.56 9.40 4.73
N ALA A 11 24.08 8.70 3.70
CA ALA A 11 22.85 9.05 3.01
C ALA A 11 21.66 8.83 3.95
N ALA A 12 21.06 9.92 4.43
CA ALA A 12 19.79 9.89 5.13
C ALA A 12 18.73 9.31 4.18
N VAL A 13 18.30 8.07 4.44
CA VAL A 13 17.14 7.47 3.78
C VAL A 13 15.92 8.30 4.18
N ARG A 14 15.42 9.14 3.26
CA ARG A 14 14.15 9.82 3.47
C ARG A 14 13.02 8.82 3.21
N ALA A 15 12.21 8.59 4.25
CA ALA A 15 10.89 7.99 4.08
C ALA A 15 10.12 8.87 3.08
N ALA A 16 9.83 8.33 1.91
CA ALA A 16 8.96 8.97 0.94
C ALA A 16 7.56 9.00 1.55
N GLU A 17 7.14 10.17 2.04
CA GLU A 17 5.73 10.43 2.34
C GLU A 17 4.97 10.40 1.01
N ALA A 18 4.27 9.30 0.78
CA ALA A 18 3.35 9.17 -0.34
C ALA A 18 2.13 10.05 -0.06
N THR A 19 2.22 11.34 -0.38
CA THR A 19 1.04 12.20 -0.58
C THR A 19 0.36 11.78 -1.89
N GLY A 20 -0.30 10.63 -1.84
CA GLY A 20 -1.27 10.19 -2.83
C GLY A 20 -2.67 10.48 -2.32
N SER A 21 -3.30 11.53 -2.85
CA SER A 21 -4.73 11.74 -2.67
C SER A 21 -5.49 10.67 -3.46
N ALA A 22 -6.18 9.78 -2.76
CA ALA A 22 -7.39 9.14 -3.28
C ALA A 22 -8.33 8.82 -2.11
N ALA A 23 -9.30 9.71 -1.89
CA ALA A 23 -10.45 9.41 -1.09
C ALA A 23 -11.34 8.41 -1.85
N SER A 24 -11.64 7.27 -1.24
CA SER A 24 -13.00 6.73 -1.24
C SER A 24 -13.23 5.99 0.07
N ALA A 25 -14.02 6.63 0.92
CA ALA A 25 -14.36 6.08 2.21
C ALA A 25 -15.41 4.98 2.07
N GLY A 26 -15.13 3.85 2.73
CA GLY A 26 -16.13 3.13 3.49
C GLY A 26 -17.27 2.50 2.68
N SER A 27 -16.97 1.35 2.08
CA SER A 27 -17.87 0.20 1.97
C SER A 27 -16.97 -0.98 1.61
N LYS A 28 -17.47 -2.22 1.62
CA LYS A 28 -16.74 -3.32 0.97
C LYS A 28 -16.75 -3.00 -0.53
N GLY A 29 -15.83 -2.13 -0.94
CA GLY A 29 -15.91 -1.40 -2.20
C GLY A 29 -15.79 -2.35 -3.37
N ALA A 30 -16.38 -1.95 -4.50
CA ALA A 30 -16.01 -2.56 -5.77
C ALA A 30 -14.47 -2.53 -5.92
N PRO A 31 -13.86 -3.55 -6.53
CA PRO A 31 -12.42 -3.57 -6.74
C PRO A 31 -11.98 -2.31 -7.51
N GLN A 32 -10.88 -1.72 -7.07
CA GLN A 32 -10.24 -0.59 -7.71
C GLN A 32 -8.98 -1.06 -8.44
N THR A 33 -8.56 -0.29 -9.42
CA THR A 33 -7.36 -0.57 -10.21
C THR A 33 -6.48 0.67 -10.26
N ILE A 34 -5.18 0.49 -10.05
CA ILE A 34 -4.18 1.56 -10.15
C ILE A 34 -3.01 1.13 -11.03
N GLN A 35 -2.49 2.06 -11.84
CA GLN A 35 -1.29 1.85 -12.63
C GLN A 35 -0.06 2.22 -11.80
N LEU A 36 0.80 1.24 -11.50
CA LEU A 36 2.03 1.43 -10.72
C LEU A 36 3.19 0.71 -11.40
N PHE A 37 4.27 1.44 -11.69
CA PHE A 37 5.50 0.90 -12.28
C PHE A 37 5.27 0.07 -13.58
N GLY A 38 4.29 0.46 -14.39
CA GLY A 38 3.93 -0.25 -15.63
C GLY A 38 3.03 -1.47 -15.43
N ALA A 39 2.65 -1.78 -14.20
CA ALA A 39 1.68 -2.82 -13.87
C ALA A 39 0.31 -2.23 -13.52
N SER A 40 -0.73 -3.00 -13.81
CA SER A 40 -2.11 -2.74 -13.37
C SER A 40 -2.36 -3.54 -12.11
N ILE A 41 -2.50 -2.86 -10.97
CA ILE A 41 -2.72 -3.49 -9.67
C ILE A 41 -4.19 -3.36 -9.30
N LYS A 42 -4.86 -4.49 -9.09
CA LYS A 42 -6.22 -4.52 -8.58
C LYS A 42 -6.18 -4.63 -7.05
N TYR A 43 -7.02 -3.87 -6.37
CA TYR A 43 -7.08 -3.89 -4.91
C TYR A 43 -8.48 -3.54 -4.41
N TYR A 44 -8.72 -3.89 -3.15
CA TYR A 44 -9.92 -3.51 -2.41
C TYR A 44 -9.55 -2.54 -1.30
N GLU A 45 -10.38 -1.53 -1.10
CA GLU A 45 -10.17 -0.48 -0.11
C GLU A 45 -11.36 -0.38 0.84
N ALA A 46 -11.10 -0.25 2.14
CA ALA A 46 -12.13 -0.04 3.13
C ALA A 46 -11.59 0.65 4.39
N GLY A 47 -12.50 1.30 5.12
CA GLY A 47 -12.17 1.91 6.41
C GLY A 47 -11.37 3.20 6.29
N ARG A 48 -10.91 3.69 7.44
CA ARG A 48 -10.08 4.89 7.63
C ARG A 48 -9.23 4.68 8.89
N GLY A 49 -8.09 5.36 8.99
CA GLY A 49 -7.17 5.21 10.12
C GLY A 49 -5.76 4.81 9.66
N PRO A 50 -4.93 4.18 10.51
CA PRO A 50 -3.63 3.67 10.12
C PRO A 50 -3.74 2.69 8.95
N THR A 51 -2.83 2.81 7.98
CA THR A 51 -2.86 1.98 6.77
C THR A 51 -2.39 0.55 7.06
N LEU A 52 -3.20 -0.41 6.65
CA LEU A 52 -2.91 -1.84 6.70
C LEU A 52 -3.00 -2.41 5.29
N VAL A 53 -1.88 -2.94 4.78
CA VAL A 53 -1.81 -3.58 3.46
C VAL A 53 -1.83 -5.10 3.62
N LEU A 54 -2.78 -5.74 2.95
CA LEU A 54 -2.96 -7.19 2.93
C LEU A 54 -2.52 -7.75 1.57
N VAL A 55 -1.66 -8.76 1.59
CA VAL A 55 -1.09 -9.40 0.40
C VAL A 55 -1.37 -10.89 0.48
N HIS A 56 -2.04 -11.45 -0.54
CA HIS A 56 -2.34 -12.89 -0.58
C HIS A 56 -1.14 -13.72 -1.08
N GLY A 57 -1.25 -15.03 -0.96
CA GLY A 57 -0.27 -16.00 -1.47
C GLY A 57 -0.47 -16.35 -2.95
N LEU A 58 0.51 -17.05 -3.54
CA LEU A 58 0.44 -17.53 -4.93
C LEU A 58 -0.79 -18.44 -5.15
N GLY A 59 -1.56 -18.19 -6.21
CA GLY A 59 -2.74 -18.97 -6.56
C GLY A 59 -4.00 -18.66 -5.76
N SER A 60 -3.96 -17.67 -4.85
CA SER A 60 -5.15 -17.16 -4.16
C SER A 60 -5.58 -15.79 -4.70
N SER A 61 -6.52 -15.14 -4.01
CA SER A 61 -7.05 -13.81 -4.31
C SER A 61 -7.33 -13.04 -3.02
N ALA A 62 -7.26 -11.71 -3.06
CA ALA A 62 -7.61 -10.85 -1.92
C ALA A 62 -9.03 -11.13 -1.41
N GLN A 63 -9.98 -11.33 -2.32
CA GLN A 63 -11.37 -11.62 -1.96
C GLN A 63 -11.48 -12.95 -1.21
N GLY A 64 -10.76 -13.99 -1.66
CA GLY A 64 -10.78 -15.32 -1.06
C GLY A 64 -10.15 -15.37 0.33
N ASP A 65 -9.00 -14.72 0.50
CA ASP A 65 -8.24 -14.78 1.75
C ASP A 65 -8.78 -13.79 2.80
N TRP A 66 -9.08 -12.56 2.39
CA TRP A 66 -9.33 -11.46 3.32
C TRP A 66 -10.80 -11.04 3.41
N GLY A 67 -11.64 -11.46 2.47
CA GLY A 67 -13.01 -10.96 2.34
C GLY A 67 -13.91 -11.14 3.56
N LYS A 68 -13.56 -12.04 4.50
CA LYS A 68 -14.27 -12.27 5.76
C LYS A 68 -13.79 -11.37 6.91
N VAL A 69 -12.52 -10.96 6.91
CA VAL A 69 -11.90 -10.20 8.02
C VAL A 69 -11.78 -8.71 7.72
N MET A 70 -11.79 -8.31 6.44
CA MET A 70 -11.63 -6.92 6.03
C MET A 70 -12.62 -5.96 6.70
N ALA A 71 -13.88 -6.38 6.89
CA ALA A 71 -14.91 -5.52 7.48
C ALA A 71 -14.61 -5.17 8.95
N ASP A 72 -14.03 -6.11 9.70
CA ASP A 72 -13.66 -5.87 11.10
C ASP A 72 -12.39 -5.02 11.21
N LEU A 73 -11.40 -5.28 10.37
CA LEU A 73 -10.17 -4.50 10.31
C LEU A 73 -10.45 -3.03 9.90
N ALA A 74 -11.38 -2.83 8.97
CA ALA A 74 -11.79 -1.51 8.48
C ALA A 74 -12.47 -0.62 9.51
N LYS A 75 -12.88 -1.17 10.68
CA LYS A 75 -13.45 -0.37 11.78
C LYS A 75 -12.40 0.55 12.42
N THR A 76 -11.14 0.15 12.39
CA THR A 76 -10.04 0.85 13.07
C THR A 76 -8.87 1.21 12.14
N HIS A 77 -8.78 0.57 10.97
CA HIS A 77 -7.70 0.76 10.02
C HIS A 77 -8.23 1.20 8.66
N HIS A 78 -7.34 1.82 7.89
CA HIS A 78 -7.49 1.97 6.45
C HIS A 78 -6.90 0.72 5.78
N VAL A 79 -7.75 -0.15 5.27
CA VAL A 79 -7.35 -1.47 4.75
C VAL A 79 -7.25 -1.44 3.23
N LEU A 80 -6.11 -1.90 2.71
CA LEU A 80 -5.85 -2.11 1.29
C LEU A 80 -5.53 -3.59 1.07
N ALA A 81 -6.35 -4.32 0.32
CA ALA A 81 -6.11 -5.73 0.00
C ALA A 81 -5.77 -5.87 -1.49
N LEU A 82 -4.53 -6.26 -1.80
CA LEU A 82 -4.03 -6.42 -3.16
C LEU A 82 -4.43 -7.77 -3.75
N ASP A 83 -4.83 -7.79 -5.02
CA ASP A 83 -5.17 -9.00 -5.80
C ASP A 83 -4.17 -9.28 -6.94
#